data_AF-A0A9N9X9Y2-F1
#
_entry.id   AF-A0A9N9X9Y2-F1
#
_cell.length_a   1.000
_cell.length_b   1.000
_cell.length_c   1.000
_cell.angle_alpha   90.00
_cell.angle_beta   90.00
_cell.angle_gamma   90.00
#
_symmetry.space_group_name_H-M   'P 1'
#
loop_
_entity.id
_entity.type
_entity.pdbx_description
1 polymer ?
#
loop_
_entity_poly.entity_id
_entity_poly.type
_entity_poly.pdbx_seq_one_letter_code
_entity_poly.pdbx_strand_id
1 'polypeptide(L)'
;MSILDISKVCMYDIHYNFMLPYMGIENCKLMNGDTGSFVYEIKYDDVYRDAIKANLSKFDTSDYSENNIYGIPQVNKKVLGMIKDETNGRIMTHFVGLRSKMYSFKISPTDEDRKALWDKYKNNMDDANSERIVNNFLLRLSFKPQYK
;
A
#
# COMPACT_ATOMS: atom_id res chain seq x y z
N MET A 1 -8.63 8.21 29.39
CA MET A 1 -8.37 7.76 28.01
C MET A 1 -8.46 8.98 27.12
N SER A 2 -7.39 9.35 26.42
CA SER A 2 -7.40 10.53 25.54
C SER A 2 -6.64 10.24 24.25
N ILE A 3 -5.46 9.62 24.34
CA ILE A 3 -4.62 9.39 23.16
C ILE A 3 -5.23 8.44 22.13
N LEU A 4 -5.85 7.33 22.56
CA LEU A 4 -6.48 6.37 21.66
C LEU A 4 -7.72 6.96 20.98
N ASP A 5 -8.50 7.75 21.71
CA ASP A 5 -9.70 8.37 21.17
C ASP A 5 -9.35 9.47 20.16
N ILE A 6 -8.29 10.25 20.44
CA ILE A 6 -7.73 11.22 19.48
C ILE A 6 -7.25 10.51 18.21
N SER A 7 -6.55 9.37 18.33
CA SER A 7 -6.11 8.60 17.18
C SER A 7 -7.28 8.10 16.31
N LYS A 8 -8.35 7.61 16.93
CA LYS A 8 -9.58 7.21 16.21
C LYS A 8 -10.24 8.40 15.51
N VAL A 9 -10.32 9.55 16.17
CA VAL A 9 -10.89 10.78 15.58
C VAL A 9 -10.09 11.18 14.34
N CYS A 10 -8.76 11.14 14.39
CA CYS A 10 -7.92 11.43 13.22
C CYS A 10 -8.17 10.44 12.07
N MET A 11 -8.24 9.14 12.38
CA MET A 11 -8.57 8.10 11.38
C MET A 11 -9.97 8.29 10.77
N TYR A 12 -10.96 8.63 11.58
CA TYR A 12 -12.33 8.89 11.11
C TYR A 12 -12.43 10.18 10.30
N ASP A 13 -11.68 11.22 10.66
CA ASP A 13 -11.62 12.45 9.88
C ASP A 13 -11.03 12.18 8.48
N ILE A 14 -9.94 11.42 8.40
CA ILE A 14 -9.36 10.97 7.13
C ILE A 14 -10.38 10.21 6.29
N HIS A 15 -11.09 9.24 6.87
CA HIS A 15 -12.02 8.41 6.11
C HIS A 15 -13.30 9.17 5.71
N TYR A 16 -14.03 9.70 6.69
CA TYR A 16 -15.37 10.23 6.50
C TYR A 16 -15.40 11.68 6.02
N ASN A 17 -14.42 12.51 6.40
CA ASN A 17 -14.40 13.93 6.03
C ASN A 17 -13.48 14.23 4.84
N PHE A 18 -12.60 13.30 4.46
CA PHE A 18 -11.71 13.47 3.31
C PHE A 18 -11.88 12.40 2.23
N MET A 19 -11.48 11.15 2.49
CA MET A 19 -11.41 10.12 1.45
C MET A 19 -12.78 9.81 0.82
N LEU A 20 -13.80 9.59 1.65
CA LEU A 20 -15.12 9.20 1.17
C LEU A 20 -15.83 10.33 0.40
N PRO A 21 -15.88 11.60 0.88
CA PRO A 21 -16.50 12.69 0.13
C PRO A 21 -15.71 13.08 -1.12
N TYR A 22 -14.38 12.97 -1.09
CA TYR A 22 -13.54 13.36 -2.22
C TYR A 22 -13.60 12.35 -3.37
N MET A 23 -13.57 11.05 -3.05
CA MET A 23 -13.53 9.97 -4.04
C MET A 23 -14.92 9.44 -4.43
N GLY A 24 -15.95 9.72 -3.63
CA GLY A 24 -17.28 9.17 -3.83
C GLY A 24 -17.42 7.75 -3.27
N ILE A 25 -18.62 7.44 -2.79
CA ILE A 25 -18.93 6.16 -2.13
C ILE A 25 -18.91 4.98 -3.10
N GLU A 26 -19.18 5.26 -4.38
CA GLU A 26 -19.16 4.27 -5.46
C GLU A 26 -17.74 3.87 -5.89
N ASN A 27 -16.76 4.77 -5.73
CA ASN A 27 -15.39 4.56 -6.17
C ASN A 27 -14.41 4.30 -5.04
N CYS A 28 -14.77 4.53 -3.78
CA CYS A 28 -13.90 4.32 -2.62
C CYS A 28 -14.57 3.38 -1.62
N LYS A 29 -14.06 2.15 -1.54
CA LYS A 29 -14.54 1.13 -0.61
C LYS A 29 -13.46 0.79 0.39
N LEU A 30 -13.77 0.94 1.68
CA LEU A 30 -12.88 0.52 2.75
C LEU A 30 -12.92 -1.01 2.90
N MET A 31 -11.80 -1.68 2.60
CA MET A 31 -11.68 -3.13 2.62
C MET A 31 -11.20 -3.66 3.98
N ASN A 32 -10.31 -2.92 4.65
CA ASN A 32 -9.80 -3.27 5.97
C ASN A 32 -9.24 -2.05 6.70
N GLY A 33 -9.19 -2.11 8.03
CA GLY A 33 -8.55 -1.09 8.88
C GLY A 33 -7.84 -1.71 10.08
N ASP A 34 -6.68 -1.16 10.43
CA ASP A 34 -5.93 -1.46 11.66
C ASP A 34 -5.51 -0.14 12.35
N THR A 35 -4.79 -0.24 13.46
CA THR A 35 -4.41 0.78 14.47
C THR A 35 -3.78 2.09 13.94
N GLY A 36 -3.62 2.23 12.63
CA GLY A 36 -3.20 3.47 11.97
C GLY A 36 -3.18 3.35 10.44
N SER A 37 -3.89 2.38 9.87
CA SER A 37 -3.85 2.15 8.43
C SER A 37 -5.20 1.70 7.90
N PHE A 38 -5.45 2.03 6.64
CA PHE A 38 -6.61 1.60 5.88
C PHE A 38 -6.17 0.93 4.58
N VAL A 39 -6.96 -0.04 4.14
CA VAL A 39 -6.85 -0.62 2.81
C VAL A 39 -8.11 -0.24 2.05
N TYR A 40 -7.93 0.49 0.96
CA TYR A 40 -9.02 0.92 0.09
C TYR A 40 -8.99 0.15 -1.23
N GLU A 41 -10.18 -0.25 -1.68
CA GLU A 41 -10.44 -0.56 -3.08
C GLU A 41 -10.92 0.73 -3.75
N ILE A 42 -10.13 1.23 -4.70
CA ILE A 42 -10.39 2.49 -5.39
C ILE A 42 -10.62 2.23 -6.88
N LYS A 43 -11.72 2.76 -7.43
CA LYS A 43 -12.11 2.63 -8.84
C LYS A 43 -11.90 3.93 -9.60
N TYR A 44 -10.64 4.31 -9.77
CA TYR A 44 -10.22 5.45 -10.59
C TYR A 44 -9.16 5.02 -11.60
N ASP A 45 -9.04 5.76 -12.69
CA ASP A 45 -8.02 5.51 -13.71
C ASP A 45 -6.60 5.81 -13.18
N ASP A 46 -6.43 6.90 -12.42
CA ASP A 46 -5.14 7.27 -11.81
C ASP A 46 -5.30 7.89 -10.42
N VAL A 47 -5.25 7.03 -9.39
CA VAL A 47 -5.31 7.44 -7.98
C VAL A 47 -4.15 8.33 -7.56
N TYR A 48 -2.96 8.12 -8.12
CA TYR A 48 -1.77 8.87 -7.74
C TYR A 48 -1.87 10.32 -8.18
N ARG A 49 -2.38 10.56 -9.39
CA ARG A 49 -2.66 11.90 -9.87
C ARG A 49 -3.86 12.52 -9.17
N ASP A 50 -4.99 11.81 -9.15
CA ASP A 50 -6.28 12.40 -8.81
C ASP A 50 -6.50 12.51 -7.30
N ALA A 51 -5.90 11.64 -6.47
CA ALA A 51 -6.01 11.72 -5.00
C ALA A 51 -4.75 12.27 -4.35
N ILE A 52 -3.58 11.69 -4.61
CA ILE A 52 -2.35 12.00 -3.86
C ILE A 52 -1.76 13.34 -4.33
N LYS A 53 -1.45 13.45 -5.63
CA LYS A 53 -0.83 14.64 -6.20
C LYS A 53 -1.72 15.88 -6.12
N ALA A 54 -3.03 15.70 -6.24
CA ALA A 54 -4.00 16.79 -6.07
C ALA A 54 -4.11 17.28 -4.61
N ASN A 55 -3.78 16.45 -3.62
CA ASN A 55 -3.95 16.74 -2.19
C ASN A 55 -2.66 16.60 -1.39
N LEU A 56 -1.52 17.06 -1.92
CA LEU A 56 -0.21 16.92 -1.27
C LEU A 56 -0.16 17.47 0.17
N SER A 57 -1.00 18.43 0.52
CA SER A 57 -1.09 18.96 1.89
C SER A 57 -1.62 17.95 2.93
N LYS A 58 -2.23 16.84 2.49
CA LYS A 58 -2.76 15.78 3.35
C LYS A 58 -1.95 14.49 3.31
N PHE A 59 -0.95 14.39 2.43
CA PHE A 59 -0.15 13.18 2.25
C PHE A 59 1.33 13.39 2.64
N ASP A 60 1.92 12.39 3.28
CA ASP A 60 3.37 12.23 3.40
C ASP A 60 3.83 11.42 2.18
N THR A 61 4.52 12.10 1.27
CA THR A 61 5.08 11.54 0.02
C THR A 61 6.61 11.49 0.09
N SER A 62 7.19 11.69 1.27
CA SER A 62 8.64 11.84 1.43
C SER A 62 9.43 10.55 1.14
N ASP A 63 8.76 9.40 1.18
CA ASP A 63 9.34 8.09 0.89
C ASP A 63 9.21 7.66 -0.59
N TYR A 64 8.59 8.49 -1.45
CA TYR A 64 8.58 8.25 -2.89
C TYR A 64 9.98 8.42 -3.48
N SER A 65 10.31 7.72 -4.57
CA SER A 65 11.53 7.99 -5.33
C SER A 65 11.49 9.40 -5.93
N GLU A 66 12.62 10.11 -5.95
CA GLU A 66 12.75 11.43 -6.61
C GLU A 66 12.30 11.37 -8.07
N ASN A 67 12.58 10.25 -8.75
CA ASN A 67 12.21 10.01 -10.15
C ASN A 67 11.01 9.06 -10.28
N ASN A 68 10.01 9.17 -9.39
CA ASN A 68 8.81 8.35 -9.49
C ASN A 68 8.00 8.68 -10.76
N ILE A 69 7.37 7.66 -11.35
CA ILE A 69 6.63 7.76 -12.61
C ILE A 69 5.41 8.71 -12.55
N TYR A 70 4.93 9.03 -11.35
CA TYR A 70 3.77 9.90 -11.13
C TYR A 70 4.16 11.39 -11.02
N GLY A 71 5.46 11.69 -10.96
CA GLY A 71 5.99 13.04 -10.74
C GLY A 71 5.46 13.66 -9.45
N ILE A 72 5.31 12.86 -8.40
CA ILE A 72 4.90 13.31 -7.06
C ILE A 72 6.13 13.85 -6.34
N PRO A 73 6.11 15.11 -5.84
CA PRO A 73 7.23 15.66 -5.08
C PRO A 73 7.32 15.01 -3.70
N GLN A 74 8.53 14.94 -3.13
CA GLN A 74 8.76 14.46 -1.76
C GLN A 74 8.47 15.56 -0.74
N VAL A 75 7.38 15.44 0.01
CA VAL A 75 6.97 16.45 1.02
C VAL A 75 6.47 15.80 2.32
N ASN A 76 6.33 16.61 3.38
CA ASN A 76 5.66 16.26 4.64
C ASN A 76 6.25 15.11 5.47
N LYS A 77 7.56 14.86 5.33
CA LYS A 77 8.28 13.82 6.06
C LYS A 77 8.01 13.83 7.57
N LYS A 78 7.35 12.77 8.06
CA LYS A 78 7.04 12.55 9.49
C LYS A 78 6.18 13.66 10.12
N VAL A 79 5.40 14.37 9.32
CA VAL A 79 4.41 15.33 9.86
C VAL A 79 3.21 14.56 10.40
N LEU A 80 2.79 14.89 11.62
CA LEU A 80 1.68 14.21 12.28
C LEU A 80 0.35 14.45 11.55
N GLY A 81 -0.49 13.41 11.47
CA GLY A 81 -1.82 13.48 10.86
C GLY A 81 -1.82 13.37 9.33
N MET A 82 -0.65 13.20 8.70
CA MET A 82 -0.54 12.99 7.26
C MET A 82 -0.82 11.54 6.89
N ILE A 83 -1.46 11.34 5.74
CA ILE A 83 -1.72 10.02 5.16
C ILE A 83 -0.49 9.58 4.40
N LYS A 84 -0.03 8.36 4.64
CA LYS A 84 1.10 7.79 3.90
C LYS A 84 0.63 6.68 2.99
N ASP A 85 1.17 6.65 1.77
CA ASP A 85 1.09 5.45 0.93
C ASP A 85 2.19 4.46 1.35
N GLU A 86 1.79 3.38 2.02
CA GLU A 86 2.69 2.32 2.49
C GLU A 86 3.39 1.55 1.35
N THR A 87 2.90 1.67 0.11
CA THR A 87 3.46 0.98 -1.05
C THR A 87 4.38 1.85 -1.89
N ASN A 88 4.55 3.13 -1.54
CA ASN A 88 5.43 4.10 -2.21
C ASN A 88 5.24 4.12 -3.74
N GLY A 89 4.00 4.16 -4.22
CA GLY A 89 3.69 4.19 -5.64
C GLY A 89 3.50 2.82 -6.30
N ARG A 90 3.63 1.73 -5.55
CA ARG A 90 3.48 0.38 -6.10
C ARG A 90 2.04 -0.13 -5.97
N ILE A 91 1.39 -0.35 -7.10
CA ILE A 91 -0.02 -0.74 -7.15
C ILE A 91 -0.26 -2.10 -6.44
N MET A 92 -1.19 -2.12 -5.50
CA MET A 92 -1.74 -3.36 -4.92
C MET A 92 -2.71 -3.98 -5.92
N THR A 93 -2.42 -5.21 -6.39
CA THR A 93 -3.22 -5.89 -7.42
C THR A 93 -4.26 -6.84 -6.83
N HIS A 94 -3.98 -7.41 -5.65
CA HIS A 94 -4.88 -8.35 -4.98
C HIS A 94 -4.84 -8.11 -3.48
N PHE A 95 -5.99 -8.26 -2.81
CA PHE A 95 -6.11 -8.17 -1.36
C PHE A 95 -7.08 -9.24 -0.85
N VAL A 96 -6.72 -9.91 0.24
CA VAL A 96 -7.56 -10.87 0.96
C VAL A 96 -7.49 -10.57 2.45
N GLY A 97 -8.62 -10.25 3.05
CA GLY A 97 -8.76 -10.11 4.51
C GLY A 97 -9.67 -11.22 5.05
N LEU A 98 -9.14 -12.10 5.89
CA LEU A 98 -9.90 -13.20 6.49
C LEU A 98 -10.46 -12.83 7.87
N ARG A 99 -9.68 -12.10 8.66
CA ARG A 99 -10.04 -11.63 10.00
C ARG A 99 -9.24 -10.36 10.33
N SER A 100 -9.66 -9.62 11.35
CA SER A 100 -8.80 -8.61 11.98
C SER A 100 -7.39 -9.16 12.24
N LYS A 101 -6.37 -8.40 11.82
CA LYS A 101 -4.94 -8.77 11.87
C LYS A 101 -4.55 -10.03 11.08
N MET A 102 -5.41 -10.50 10.17
CA MET A 102 -5.14 -11.63 9.28
C MET A 102 -5.55 -11.28 7.85
N TYR A 103 -4.59 -10.77 7.11
CA TYR A 103 -4.75 -10.37 5.71
C TYR A 103 -3.48 -10.63 4.92
N SER A 104 -3.63 -10.74 3.60
CA SER A 104 -2.54 -10.88 2.64
C SER A 104 -2.85 -10.06 1.39
N PHE A 105 -1.81 -9.56 0.74
CA PHE A 105 -1.99 -8.76 -0.46
C PHE A 105 -0.79 -8.90 -1.39
N LYS A 106 -1.03 -8.57 -2.66
CA LYS A 106 -0.06 -8.65 -3.74
C LYS A 106 0.20 -7.26 -4.29
N ILE A 107 1.47 -6.93 -4.48
CA ILE A 107 1.91 -5.69 -5.10
C ILE A 107 2.44 -5.99 -6.51
N SER A 108 2.29 -5.05 -7.43
CA SER A 108 2.91 -5.12 -8.76
C SER A 108 4.44 -5.25 -8.63
N PRO A 109 5.07 -6.25 -9.28
CA PRO A 109 6.51 -6.45 -9.21
C PRO A 109 7.28 -5.35 -9.93
N THR A 110 8.47 -5.06 -9.44
CA THR A 110 9.48 -4.32 -10.22
C THR A 110 10.48 -5.30 -10.84
N ASP A 111 11.22 -4.85 -11.86
CA ASP A 111 12.29 -5.66 -12.44
C ASP A 111 13.43 -5.92 -11.43
N GLU A 112 13.62 -5.02 -10.47
CA GLU A 112 14.52 -5.18 -9.34
C GLU A 112 14.08 -6.35 -8.44
N ASP A 113 12.79 -6.46 -8.13
CA ASP A 113 12.26 -7.60 -7.36
C ASP A 113 12.49 -8.92 -8.08
N ARG A 114 12.27 -8.94 -9.41
CA ARG A 114 12.51 -10.13 -10.25
C ARG A 114 13.98 -10.52 -10.23
N LYS A 115 14.88 -9.55 -10.40
CA LYS A 115 16.33 -9.78 -10.40
C LYS A 115 16.81 -10.27 -9.03
N ALA A 116 16.33 -9.68 -7.94
CA ALA A 116 16.67 -10.10 -6.59
C ALA A 116 16.22 -11.55 -6.30
N LEU A 117 15.03 -11.94 -6.78
CA LEU A 117 14.56 -13.32 -6.67
C LEU A 117 15.39 -14.27 -7.51
N TRP A 118 15.69 -13.90 -8.76
CA TRP A 118 16.56 -14.68 -9.63
C TRP A 118 17.92 -14.93 -8.99
N ASP A 119 18.58 -13.87 -8.49
CA ASP A 119 19.88 -13.97 -7.84
C ASP A 119 19.88 -14.87 -6.60
N LYS A 120 18.74 -14.94 -5.89
CA LYS A 120 18.57 -15.80 -4.73
C LYS A 120 18.43 -17.28 -5.10
N TYR A 121 17.74 -17.61 -6.19
CA TYR A 121 17.38 -18.99 -6.53
C TYR A 121 18.29 -19.63 -7.58
N LYS A 122 18.97 -18.85 -8.43
CA LYS A 122 19.86 -19.35 -9.50
C LYS A 122 20.98 -20.29 -9.02
N ASN A 123 21.42 -20.14 -7.77
CA ASN A 123 22.48 -20.98 -7.21
C ASN A 123 21.95 -22.19 -6.41
N ASN A 124 20.65 -22.25 -6.15
CA ASN A 124 20.03 -23.24 -5.27
C ASN A 124 19.04 -24.17 -5.99
N MET A 125 18.66 -23.84 -7.23
CA MET A 125 17.68 -24.57 -8.05
C MET A 125 18.09 -24.53 -9.52
N ASP A 126 17.51 -25.42 -10.33
CA ASP A 126 17.64 -25.34 -11.79
C ASP A 126 16.98 -24.06 -12.34
N ASP A 127 17.41 -23.65 -13.53
CA ASP A 127 16.93 -22.41 -14.15
C ASP A 127 15.41 -22.47 -14.41
N ALA A 128 14.87 -23.64 -14.75
CA ALA A 128 13.45 -23.83 -15.03
C ALA A 128 12.57 -23.63 -13.79
N ASN A 129 12.94 -24.17 -12.62
CA ASN A 129 12.17 -23.92 -11.40
C ASN A 129 12.41 -22.51 -10.88
N SER A 130 13.61 -21.95 -11.05
CA SER A 130 13.91 -20.56 -10.69
C SER A 130 13.05 -19.59 -11.50
N GLU A 131 12.95 -19.79 -12.81
CA GLU A 131 12.10 -19.00 -13.71
C GLU A 131 10.62 -19.16 -13.35
N ARG A 132 10.17 -20.39 -13.08
CA ARG A 132 8.80 -20.66 -12.62
C ARG A 132 8.50 -19.98 -11.29
N ILE A 133 9.46 -19.95 -10.36
CA ILE A 133 9.31 -19.24 -9.09
C ILE A 133 9.30 -17.74 -9.34
N VAL A 134 10.24 -17.15 -10.07
CA VAL A 134 10.25 -15.69 -10.33
C VAL A 134 8.95 -15.23 -10.99
N ASN A 135 8.42 -16.01 -11.94
CA ASN A 135 7.16 -15.74 -12.60
C ASN A 135 5.94 -15.95 -11.68
N ASN A 136 5.98 -16.92 -10.75
CA ASN A 136 4.90 -17.19 -9.79
C ASN A 136 5.01 -16.46 -8.45
N PHE A 137 6.18 -15.98 -8.02
CA PHE A 137 6.47 -15.30 -6.74
C PHE A 137 5.79 -13.94 -6.67
N LEU A 138 5.29 -13.49 -7.81
CA LEU A 138 4.22 -12.50 -7.87
C LEU A 138 3.06 -12.87 -6.92
N LEU A 139 2.81 -14.14 -6.60
CA LEU A 139 1.84 -14.62 -5.60
C LEU A 139 2.41 -14.65 -4.17
N ARG A 140 2.97 -13.53 -3.66
CA ARG A 140 3.42 -13.48 -2.26
C ARG A 140 2.23 -13.57 -1.29
N LEU A 141 1.76 -14.77 -0.99
CA LEU A 141 0.90 -15.09 0.14
C LEU A 141 1.75 -14.99 1.40
N SER A 142 1.76 -13.80 1.99
CA SER A 142 2.32 -13.61 3.32
C SER A 142 1.31 -14.16 4.33
N PHE A 143 1.49 -15.39 4.80
CA PHE A 143 0.98 -15.81 6.10
C PHE A 143 2.03 -15.38 7.13
N LYS A 144 1.71 -14.40 7.98
CA LYS A 144 2.46 -14.21 9.22
C LYS A 144 1.83 -15.12 10.27
N PRO A 145 2.49 -16.20 10.71
CA PRO A 145 2.08 -16.87 11.93
C PRO A 145 2.43 -15.93 13.08
N GLN A 146 1.44 -15.46 13.83
CA GLN A 146 1.70 -14.86 15.12
C GLN A 146 2.11 -15.98 16.07
N TYR A 147 3.39 -16.08 16.40
CA TYR A 147 3.80 -16.76 17.62
C TYR A 147 3.81 -15.74 18.77
N LYS A 148 2.98 -16.09 19.75
CA LYS A 148 2.70 -15.55 21.09
C LYS A 148 3.45 -14.30 21.55
#